data_AF-A0A358EHJ9-F1
#
_entry.id   AF-A0A358EHJ9-F1
#
_cell.length_a   1.000
_cell.length_b   1.000
_cell.length_c   1.000
_cell.angle_alpha   90.00
_cell.angle_beta   90.00
_cell.angle_gamma   90.00
#
_symmetry.space_group_name_H-M   'P 1'
#
loop_
_entity.id
_entity.type
_entity.pdbx_description
1 polymer ?
#
loop_
_entity_poly.entity_id
_entity_poly.type
_entity_poly.pdbx_seq_one_letter_code
_entity_poly.pdbx_strand_id
1 'polypeptide(L)'
;MDLWRRAANPWGQDVLIGVSWDLMWSAVIAAVAFVIGHALWVRMRKEEAHEPPADVPAGIPEKIERHSFASRAFHWVMSIAMLVLLVTAFVPVMGLQFNWVDLHWQAGVLLILTVV
;
A
#
# COMPACT_ATOMS: atom_id res chain seq x y z
N MET A 1 -11.55 14.08 20.21
CA MET A 1 -10.61 13.08 19.70
C MET A 1 -9.33 13.24 20.48
N ASP A 2 -8.92 12.22 21.23
CA ASP A 2 -7.58 12.21 21.80
C ASP A 2 -6.59 11.91 20.67
N LEU A 3 -5.60 12.78 20.47
CA LEU A 3 -4.64 12.63 19.36
C LEU A 3 -3.50 11.69 19.73
N TRP A 4 -3.29 11.49 21.03
CA TRP A 4 -2.11 10.85 21.58
C TRP A 4 -2.54 9.72 22.51
N ARG A 5 -1.81 8.60 22.46
CA ARG A 5 -1.95 7.54 23.46
C ARG A 5 -0.89 7.73 24.51
N ARG A 6 -1.32 7.71 25.77
CA ARG A 6 -0.43 7.77 26.92
C ARG A 6 -0.67 6.58 27.83
N ALA A 7 0.36 6.17 28.55
CA ALA A 7 0.29 5.12 29.54
C ALA A 7 1.29 5.38 30.67
N ALA A 8 1.01 4.85 31.86
CA ALA A 8 1.96 4.87 32.95
C ALA A 8 3.16 3.98 32.64
N ASN A 9 4.37 4.52 32.80
CA ASN A 9 5.59 3.71 32.79
C ASN A 9 5.74 2.91 34.11
N PRO A 10 6.76 2.04 34.25
CA PRO A 10 6.97 1.27 35.48
C PRO A 10 7.18 2.10 36.77
N TRP A 11 7.45 3.40 36.65
CA TRP A 11 7.61 4.34 37.77
C TRP A 11 6.37 5.21 38.00
N GLY A 12 5.23 4.91 37.34
CA GLY A 12 3.97 5.63 37.49
C GLY A 12 3.91 6.97 36.77
N GLN A 13 4.87 7.29 35.91
CA GLN A 13 4.87 8.54 35.15
C GLN A 13 4.03 8.38 33.87
N ASP A 14 3.18 9.36 33.58
CA ASP A 14 2.41 9.43 32.33
C ASP A 14 3.36 9.72 31.15
N VAL A 15 3.52 8.74 30.25
CA VAL A 15 4.41 8.86 29.08
C VAL A 15 3.64 8.67 27.78
N LEU A 16 4.07 9.39 26.74
CA LEU A 16 3.55 9.23 25.39
C LEU A 16 4.01 7.89 24.80
N ILE A 17 3.06 7.03 24.45
CA ILE A 17 3.33 5.71 23.84
C ILE A 17 3.01 5.67 22.34
N GLY A 18 2.37 6.71 21.81
CA GLY A 18 2.16 6.85 20.38
C GLY A 18 1.00 7.77 20.01
N VAL A 19 0.64 7.71 18.73
CA VAL A 19 -0.51 8.41 18.16
C VAL A 19 -1.79 7.59 18.40
N SER A 20 -2.94 8.26 18.51
CA SER A 20 -4.24 7.60 18.62
C SER A 20 -4.52 6.70 17.43
N TRP A 21 -5.06 5.51 17.71
CA TRP A 21 -5.56 4.60 16.68
C TRP A 21 -6.76 5.16 15.93
N ASP A 22 -7.47 6.13 16.50
CA ASP A 22 -8.58 6.81 15.82
C ASP A 22 -8.11 7.58 14.58
N LEU A 23 -6.83 8.01 14.54
CA LEU A 23 -6.26 8.66 13.36
C LEU A 23 -6.08 7.70 12.18
N MET A 24 -6.02 6.39 12.42
CA MET A 24 -6.04 5.39 11.35
C MET A 24 -7.34 5.49 10.53
N TRP A 25 -8.49 5.66 11.20
CA TRP A 25 -9.77 5.86 10.52
C TRP A 25 -9.80 7.13 9.69
N SER A 26 -9.14 8.20 10.16
CA SER A 26 -8.98 9.43 9.38
C SER A 26 -8.21 9.18 8.09
N ALA A 27 -7.12 8.41 8.14
CA ALA A 27 -6.36 8.02 6.95
C ALA A 27 -7.18 7.14 5.98
N VAL A 28 -7.94 6.18 6.50
CA VAL A 28 -8.84 5.34 5.68
C VAL A 28 -9.90 6.17 4.97
N ILE A 29 -10.57 7.08 5.69
CA ILE A 29 -11.58 7.97 5.12
C ILE A 29 -10.95 8.87 4.05
N ALA A 30 -9.78 9.46 4.32
CA ALA A 30 -9.07 10.28 3.36
C ALA A 30 -8.70 9.51 2.09
N ALA A 31 -8.21 8.27 2.23
CA ALA A 31 -7.89 7.41 1.09
C ALA A 31 -9.13 7.08 0.25
N VAL A 32 -10.25 6.72 0.89
CA VAL A 32 -11.53 6.45 0.21
C VAL A 32 -12.05 7.69 -0.50
N ALA A 33 -12.06 8.84 0.18
CA ALA A 33 -12.50 10.11 -0.40
C ALA A 33 -11.63 10.51 -1.60
N PHE A 34 -10.32 10.31 -1.52
CA PHE A 34 -9.39 10.54 -2.63
C PHE A 34 -9.70 9.62 -3.82
N VAL A 35 -9.88 8.32 -3.60
CA VAL A 35 -10.18 7.37 -4.68
C VAL A 35 -11.51 7.69 -5.35
N ILE A 36 -12.56 8.01 -4.58
CA ILE A 36 -13.86 8.41 -5.11
C ILE A 36 -13.72 9.72 -5.90
N GLY A 37 -13.09 10.74 -5.31
CA GLY A 37 -12.88 12.02 -5.95
C GLY A 37 -12.06 11.89 -7.24
N HIS A 38 -11.02 11.05 -7.23
CA HIS A 38 -10.21 10.75 -8.41
C HIS A 38 -11.03 10.04 -9.49
N ALA A 39 -11.84 9.04 -9.13
CA ALA A 39 -12.71 8.34 -10.08
C ALA A 39 -13.75 9.29 -10.71
N LEU A 40 -14.35 10.17 -9.91
CA LEU A 40 -15.28 11.20 -10.41
C LEU A 40 -14.56 12.20 -11.31
N TRP A 41 -13.36 12.65 -10.95
CA TRP A 41 -12.56 13.53 -11.79
C TRP A 41 -12.20 12.87 -13.12
N VAL A 42 -11.75 11.61 -13.13
CA VAL A 42 -11.48 10.85 -14.36
C VAL A 42 -12.74 10.70 -15.22
N ARG A 43 -13.90 10.50 -14.59
CA ARG A 43 -15.20 10.40 -15.29
C ARG A 43 -15.65 11.73 -15.92
N MET A 44 -15.33 12.85 -15.26
CA MET A 44 -15.81 14.19 -15.63
C MET A 44 -14.82 14.97 -16.48
N ARG A 45 -13.53 14.63 -16.45
CA ARG A 45 -12.53 15.30 -17.28
C ARG A 45 -12.86 15.06 -18.74
N LYS A 46 -12.73 16.11 -19.55
CA LYS A 46 -12.80 15.96 -21.01
C LYS A 46 -11.56 15.21 -21.46
N GLU A 47 -11.72 14.29 -22.41
CA GLU A 47 -10.57 13.73 -23.09
C GLU A 47 -9.88 14.88 -23.83
N GLU A 48 -8.62 15.12 -23.50
CA GLU A 48 -7.79 15.96 -24.33
C GLU A 48 -7.54 15.22 -25.63
N ALA A 49 -7.69 15.92 -26.76
CA ALA A 49 -7.33 15.35 -28.04
C ALA A 49 -5.82 15.08 -28.00
N HIS A 50 -5.45 13.81 -27.85
CA HIS A 50 -4.07 13.41 -28.03
C HIS A 50 -3.72 13.54 -29.50
N GLU A 51 -2.64 14.26 -29.79
CA GLU A 51 -2.04 14.21 -31.12
C GLU A 51 -1.83 12.73 -31.47
N PRO A 52 -2.23 12.31 -32.68
CA PRO A 52 -2.00 10.95 -33.10
C PRO A 52 -0.50 10.66 -32.97
N PRO A 53 -0.14 9.48 -32.44
CA PRO A 53 1.27 9.12 -32.31
C PRO A 53 1.93 9.24 -33.69
N ALA A 54 3.09 9.88 -33.74
CA ALA A 54 3.90 9.94 -34.95
C ALA A 54 4.14 8.51 -35.48
N ASP A 55 4.25 8.37 -36.80
CA ASP A 55 4.47 7.08 -37.44
C ASP A 55 5.66 6.36 -36.79
N VAL A 56 5.41 5.12 -36.35
CA VAL A 56 6.43 4.27 -35.74
C VAL A 56 7.49 3.97 -36.80
N PRO A 57 8.78 4.26 -36.55
CA PRO A 57 9.84 3.94 -37.50
C PRO A 57 9.82 2.47 -37.94
N ALA A 58 10.11 2.23 -39.22
CA ALA A 58 10.18 0.88 -39.77
C ALA A 58 11.25 0.04 -39.03
N GLY A 59 10.92 -1.22 -38.75
CA GLY A 59 11.82 -2.16 -38.08
C GLY A 59 11.65 -2.29 -36.56
N ILE A 60 10.70 -1.55 -35.95
CA ILE A 60 10.35 -1.72 -34.54
C ILE A 60 9.31 -2.85 -34.39
N PRO A 61 9.56 -3.86 -33.54
CA PRO A 61 8.57 -4.89 -33.25
C PRO A 61 7.30 -4.32 -32.60
N GLU A 62 6.15 -4.93 -32.87
CA GLU A 62 4.86 -4.54 -32.30
C GLU A 62 4.87 -4.53 -30.75
N LYS A 63 5.67 -5.42 -30.13
CA LYS A 63 5.79 -5.51 -28.67
C LYS A 63 7.25 -5.53 -28.25
N ILE A 64 7.64 -4.52 -27.47
CA ILE A 64 8.97 -4.42 -26.88
C ILE A 64 8.92 -4.94 -25.44
N GLU A 65 9.78 -5.90 -25.12
CA GLU A 65 9.96 -6.36 -23.76
C GLU A 65 10.72 -5.30 -22.94
N ARG A 66 10.01 -4.55 -22.09
CA ARG A 66 10.62 -3.55 -21.19
C ARG A 66 11.20 -4.17 -19.91
N HIS A 67 10.61 -5.27 -19.47
CA HIS A 67 10.95 -5.95 -18.22
C HIS A 67 10.90 -7.45 -18.46
N SER A 68 11.98 -8.14 -18.09
CA SER A 68 12.06 -9.59 -18.14
C SER A 68 11.01 -10.25 -17.26
N PHE A 69 10.59 -11.47 -17.59
CA PHE A 69 9.70 -12.23 -16.72
C PHE A 69 10.21 -12.30 -15.27
N ALA A 70 11.51 -12.57 -15.07
CA ALA A 70 12.14 -12.63 -13.76
C ALA A 70 11.97 -11.32 -12.97
N SER A 71 12.21 -10.17 -13.60
CA SER A 71 12.05 -8.86 -12.95
C SER A 71 10.60 -8.58 -12.54
N ARG A 72 9.63 -9.02 -13.34
CA ARG A 72 8.20 -8.89 -13.01
C ARG A 72 7.83 -9.80 -11.86
N ALA A 73 8.26 -11.06 -11.90
CA ALA A 73 7.98 -12.04 -10.84
C ALA A 73 8.53 -11.55 -9.50
N PHE A 74 9.78 -11.09 -9.50
CA PHE A 74 10.42 -10.47 -8.34
C PHE A 74 9.59 -9.31 -7.77
N HIS A 75 9.21 -8.35 -8.63
CA HIS A 75 8.42 -7.20 -8.20
C HIS A 75 7.05 -7.59 -7.64
N TRP A 76 6.36 -8.53 -8.29
CA TRP A 76 5.06 -9.00 -7.84
C TRP A 76 5.13 -9.75 -6.52
N VAL A 77 6.15 -10.59 -6.29
CA VAL A 77 6.34 -11.29 -5.01
C VAL A 77 6.57 -10.29 -3.88
N MET A 78 7.45 -9.31 -4.07
CA MET A 78 7.67 -8.26 -3.07
C MET A 78 6.39 -7.46 -2.78
N SER A 79 5.62 -7.13 -3.84
CA SER A 79 4.38 -6.36 -3.71
C SER A 79 3.33 -7.13 -2.92
N ILE A 80 3.16 -8.43 -3.19
CA ILE A 80 2.23 -9.29 -2.45
C ILE A 80 2.67 -9.41 -0.98
N ALA A 81 3.97 -9.66 -0.73
CA ALA A 81 4.49 -9.75 0.63
C ALA A 81 4.25 -8.45 1.42
N MET A 82 4.50 -7.30 0.80
CA MET A 82 4.24 -5.99 1.39
C MET A 82 2.76 -5.78 1.71
N LEU A 83 1.86 -6.13 0.79
CA LEU A 83 0.42 -6.03 1.02
C LEU A 83 -0.04 -6.94 2.17
N VAL A 84 0.45 -8.17 2.25
CA VAL A 84 0.15 -9.09 3.36
C VAL A 84 0.64 -8.50 4.69
N LEU A 85 1.86 -7.96 4.74
CA LEU A 85 2.42 -7.33 5.94
C LEU A 85 1.60 -6.13 6.41
N LEU A 86 1.16 -5.26 5.49
CA LEU A 86 0.28 -4.12 5.82
C LEU A 86 -1.06 -4.61 6.40
N VAL A 87 -1.71 -5.56 5.73
CA VAL A 87 -3.00 -6.11 6.18
C VAL A 87 -2.86 -6.75 7.56
N THR A 88 -1.86 -7.62 7.74
CA THR A 88 -1.63 -8.33 9.00
C THR A 88 -1.14 -7.42 10.14
N ALA A 89 -0.53 -6.27 9.85
CA ALA A 89 -0.15 -5.29 10.87
C ALA A 89 -1.34 -4.44 11.34
N PHE A 90 -2.24 -4.02 10.43
CA PHE A 90 -3.27 -3.02 10.74
C PHE A 90 -4.66 -3.60 10.98
N VAL A 91 -5.05 -4.69 10.30
CA VAL A 91 -6.40 -5.29 10.47
C VAL A 91 -6.66 -5.81 11.89
N PRO A 92 -5.72 -6.47 12.57
CA PRO A 92 -5.91 -6.88 13.96
C PRO A 92 -6.11 -5.70 14.92
N VAL A 93 -5.48 -4.55 14.64
CA VAL A 93 -5.64 -3.31 15.41
C VAL A 93 -7.05 -2.73 15.27
N MET A 94 -7.72 -2.99 14.14
CA MET A 94 -9.14 -2.66 13.93
C MET A 94 -10.12 -3.63 14.64
N GLY A 95 -9.61 -4.64 15.36
CA GLY A 95 -10.41 -5.59 16.13
C GLY A 95 -10.76 -6.90 15.38
N LEU A 96 -10.41 -7.02 14.10
CA LEU A 96 -10.63 -8.24 13.32
C LEU A 96 -9.52 -9.27 13.60
N GLN A 97 -9.85 -10.30 14.38
CA GLN A 97 -8.91 -11.35 14.76
C GLN A 97 -8.92 -12.50 13.75
N PHE A 98 -7.71 -12.93 13.35
CA PHE A 98 -7.45 -14.09 12.49
C PHE A 98 -6.03 -14.59 12.78
N ASN A 99 -5.53 -15.63 12.10
CA ASN A 99 -4.15 -16.10 12.28
C ASN A 99 -3.13 -15.17 11.60
N TRP A 100 -3.12 -13.91 12.01
CA TRP A 100 -2.32 -12.85 11.40
C TRP A 100 -0.84 -12.99 11.72
N VAL A 101 -0.48 -13.52 12.90
CA VAL A 101 0.93 -13.68 13.32
C VAL A 101 1.66 -14.62 12.37
N ASP A 102 1.09 -15.80 12.10
CA ASP A 102 1.70 -16.79 11.21
C ASP A 102 1.89 -16.23 9.80
N LEU A 103 0.88 -15.55 9.26
CA LEU A 103 0.96 -14.91 7.96
C LEU A 103 1.98 -13.76 7.93
N HIS A 104 2.07 -12.97 9.00
CA HIS A 104 2.93 -11.79 9.07
C HIS A 104 4.41 -12.17 9.02
N TRP A 105 4.86 -13.09 9.89
CA TRP A 105 6.28 -13.45 9.93
C TRP A 105 6.70 -14.22 8.66
N GLN A 106 5.83 -15.08 8.11
CA GLN A 106 6.10 -15.79 6.85
C GLN A 106 6.27 -14.81 5.69
N ALA A 107 5.38 -13.82 5.57
CA ALA A 107 5.49 -12.76 4.57
C ALA A 107 6.75 -11.90 4.78
N GLY A 108 7.12 -11.62 6.03
CA GLY A 108 8.35 -10.89 6.37
C GLY A 108 9.62 -11.62 5.93
N VAL A 109 9.71 -12.92 6.22
CA VAL A 109 10.83 -13.76 5.76
C VAL A 109 10.88 -13.82 4.24
N LEU A 110 9.73 -14.00 3.57
CA LEU A 110 9.64 -13.99 2.11
C LEU A 110 10.13 -12.67 1.51
N LEU A 111 9.74 -11.53 2.11
CA LEU A 111 10.17 -10.21 1.66
C LEU A 111 11.69 -10.03 1.82
N ILE A 112 12.27 -10.42 2.96
CA ILE A 112 13.72 -10.32 3.19
C ILE A 112 14.48 -11.17 2.17
N LEU A 113 14.06 -12.42 1.97
CA LEU A 113 14.69 -13.33 1.01
C LEU A 113 14.53 -12.90 -0.44
N THR A 114 13.52 -12.08 -0.75
CA THR A 114 13.37 -11.51 -2.09
C THR A 114 14.14 -10.22 -2.27
N VAL A 115 14.45 -9.44 -1.23
CA VAL A 115 15.17 -8.17 -1.39
C VAL A 115 16.69 -8.34 -1.39
N VAL A 116 17.21 -9.36 -0.69
CA VAL A 116 18.65 -9.68 -0.59
C VAL A 116 19.09 -10.58 -1.73
#